data_AF-A0A6L5Q9D8-F1
#
_entry.id   AF-A0A6L5Q9D8-F1
#
_cell.length_a   1.000
_cell.length_b   1.000
_cell.length_c   1.000
_cell.angle_alpha   90.00
_cell.angle_beta   90.00
_cell.angle_gamma   90.00
#
_symmetry.space_group_name_H-M   'P 1'
#
loop_
_entity.id
_entity.type
_entity.pdbx_description
1 polymer ?
#
loop_
_entity_poly.entity_id
_entity_poly.type
_entity_poly.pdbx_seq_one_letter_code
_entity_poly.pdbx_strand_id
1 'polypeptide(L)'
;MKQEIKRGWGKYILFVFVLVVAYHSFTLCKVEGKSMQPTLYEEDYVFVNKAAVHFSNLEHGEIVIIKEEDESKYYVKRVIGLPGDVINITNGSVYVNDKKQEEPYTNKDLFNNTQVFYNFQKTKIPPNKLFVMGDNRELS
;
A
#
# COMPACT_ATOMS: atom_id res chain seq x y z
N MET A 1 27.91 23.79 44.41
CA MET A 1 26.86 24.36 43.52
C MET A 1 27.27 24.39 42.03
N LYS A 2 28.04 23.40 41.53
CA LYS A 2 28.47 23.34 40.11
C LYS A 2 28.20 21.98 39.43
N GLN A 3 27.59 21.03 40.13
CA GLN A 3 27.31 19.69 39.59
C GLN A 3 25.86 19.47 39.15
N GLU A 4 24.92 20.36 39.48
CA GLU A 4 23.51 20.19 39.08
C GLU A 4 23.21 20.56 37.63
N ILE A 5 24.10 21.30 36.95
CA ILE A 5 23.88 21.75 35.56
C ILE A 5 24.18 20.62 34.54
N LYS A 6 24.85 19.54 34.94
CA LYS A 6 25.22 18.44 34.03
C LYS A 6 24.16 17.36 33.84
N ARG A 7 22.97 17.48 34.46
CA ARG A 7 21.96 16.41 34.44
C ARG A 7 20.61 16.95 33.95
N GLY A 8 20.21 16.56 32.73
CA GLY A 8 18.80 16.59 32.37
C GLY A 8 18.44 16.93 30.93
N TRP A 9 19.37 17.42 30.10
CA TRP A 9 19.03 17.83 28.72
C TRP A 9 18.84 16.65 27.76
N GLY A 10 19.52 15.52 28.01
CA GLY A 10 19.49 14.35 27.13
C GLY A 10 18.09 13.81 26.84
N LYS A 11 17.19 13.80 27.84
CA LYS A 11 15.80 13.37 27.65
C LYS A 11 15.00 14.33 26.75
N TYR A 12 15.28 15.63 26.81
CA TYR A 12 14.62 16.62 25.95
C TYR A 12 15.19 16.57 24.53
N ILE A 13 16.49 16.38 24.38
CA ILE A 13 17.13 16.17 23.06
C ILE A 13 16.58 14.90 22.41
N LEU A 14 16.51 13.79 23.14
CA LEU A 14 15.92 12.55 22.66
C LEU A 14 14.45 12.73 22.30
N PHE A 15 13.67 13.43 23.13
CA PHE A 15 12.27 13.72 22.85
C PHE A 15 12.09 14.52 21.56
N VAL A 16 12.86 15.61 21.37
CA VAL A 16 12.83 16.40 20.14
C VAL A 16 13.25 15.57 18.94
N PHE A 17 14.30 14.75 19.07
CA PHE A 17 14.74 13.85 18.01
C PHE A 17 13.64 12.87 17.59
N VAL A 18 12.96 12.24 18.55
CA VAL A 18 11.83 11.35 18.27
C VAL A 18 10.69 12.08 17.57
N LEU A 19 10.36 13.31 17.97
CA LEU A 19 9.34 14.12 17.30
C LEU A 19 9.72 14.46 15.85
N VAL A 20 10.98 14.80 15.59
CA VAL A 20 11.47 15.08 14.23
C VAL A 20 11.40 13.82 13.37
N VAL A 21 11.84 12.68 13.89
CA VAL A 21 11.75 11.40 13.17
C VAL A 21 10.30 11.04 12.89
N ALA A 22 9.40 11.18 13.86
CA ALA A 22 7.98 10.92 13.68
C ALA A 22 7.35 11.87 12.64
N TYR A 23 7.65 13.17 12.71
CA TYR A 23 7.17 14.17 11.75
C TYR A 23 7.60 13.84 10.32
N HIS A 24 8.82 13.36 10.11
CA HIS A 24 9.28 12.94 8.78
C HIS A 24 8.78 11.56 8.36
N SER A 25 8.53 10.66 9.31
CA SER A 25 8.12 9.27 9.03
C SER A 25 6.64 9.15 8.68
N PHE A 26 5.79 10.03 9.20
CA PHE A 26 4.35 9.94 9.02
C PHE A 26 3.77 11.13 8.24
N THR A 27 2.75 10.87 7.43
CA THR A 27 1.98 11.92 6.76
C THR A 27 0.51 11.56 6.74
N LEU A 28 -0.36 12.56 6.69
CA LEU A 28 -1.77 12.37 6.41
C LEU A 28 -2.00 12.65 4.93
N CYS A 29 -2.67 11.75 4.23
CA CYS A 29 -3.02 11.89 2.81
C CYS A 29 -4.53 11.77 2.64
N LYS A 30 -5.09 12.52 1.71
CA LYS A 30 -6.50 12.44 1.33
C LYS A 30 -6.65 11.51 0.14
N VAL A 31 -7.65 10.62 0.18
CA VAL A 31 -7.95 9.69 -0.90
C VAL A 31 -8.77 10.40 -1.97
N GLU A 32 -8.32 10.30 -3.22
CA GLU A 32 -9.01 10.81 -4.40
C GLU A 32 -9.43 9.64 -5.30
N GLY A 33 -10.69 9.66 -5.76
CA GLY A 33 -11.26 8.61 -6.60
C GLY A 33 -11.76 7.37 -5.84
N LYS A 34 -12.24 6.38 -6.61
CA LYS A 34 -13.07 5.26 -6.11
C LYS A 34 -12.44 3.88 -6.25
N SER A 35 -11.19 3.80 -6.72
CA SER A 35 -10.56 2.50 -7.05
C SER A 35 -10.28 1.61 -5.83
N MET A 36 -10.26 2.17 -4.63
CA MET A 36 -10.04 1.44 -3.38
C MET A 36 -11.33 1.15 -2.59
N GLN A 37 -12.51 1.48 -3.14
CA GLN A 37 -13.77 1.12 -2.49
C GLN A 37 -13.99 -0.40 -2.51
N PRO A 38 -14.57 -1.00 -1.46
CA PRO A 38 -15.15 -0.38 -0.27
C PRO A 38 -14.17 -0.11 0.88
N THR A 39 -12.88 -0.40 0.73
CA THR A 39 -11.91 -0.25 1.83
C THR A 39 -11.59 1.21 2.13
N LEU A 40 -11.40 2.03 1.09
CA LEU A 40 -11.18 3.47 1.21
C LEU A 40 -12.15 4.21 0.29
N TYR A 41 -12.84 5.18 0.86
CA TYR A 41 -13.76 6.06 0.14
C TYR A 41 -13.05 7.35 -0.27
N GLU A 42 -13.57 7.96 -1.34
CA GLU A 42 -13.17 9.30 -1.73
C GLU A 42 -13.37 10.27 -0.55
N GLU A 43 -12.43 11.19 -0.36
CA GLU A 43 -12.36 12.12 0.78
C GLU A 43 -11.88 11.51 2.11
N ASP A 44 -11.64 10.20 2.20
CA ASP A 44 -11.04 9.61 3.40
C ASP A 44 -9.62 10.15 3.63
N TYR A 45 -9.23 10.27 4.89
CA TYR A 45 -7.86 10.59 5.28
C TYR A 45 -7.15 9.34 5.78
N VAL A 46 -6.02 9.01 5.15
CA VAL A 46 -5.17 7.88 5.52
C VAL A 46 -3.88 8.37 6.19
N PHE A 47 -3.53 7.75 7.31
CA PHE A 47 -2.28 8.01 8.00
C PHE A 47 -1.20 7.06 7.48
N VAL A 48 -0.21 7.61 6.79
CA VAL A 48 0.77 6.85 6.02
C VAL A 48 2.08 6.79 6.77
N ASN A 49 2.61 5.57 6.95
CA ASN A 49 3.95 5.33 7.45
C ASN A 49 4.95 5.24 6.29
N LYS A 50 5.69 6.32 6.02
CA LYS A 50 6.73 6.35 4.98
C LYS A 50 7.96 5.53 5.34
N ALA A 51 8.24 5.40 6.64
CA ALA A 51 9.40 4.66 7.12
C ALA A 51 9.27 3.16 6.86
N ALA A 52 8.04 2.61 6.79
CA ALA A 52 7.79 1.19 6.57
C ALA A 52 8.52 0.64 5.34
N VAL A 53 8.57 1.39 4.24
CA VAL A 53 9.24 0.99 2.99
C VAL A 53 10.76 0.77 3.17
N HIS A 54 11.37 1.45 4.15
CA HIS A 54 12.82 1.35 4.39
C HIS A 54 13.20 0.29 5.43
N PHE A 55 12.26 -0.13 6.27
CA PHE A 55 12.55 -0.99 7.44
C PHE A 55 11.78 -2.31 7.45
N SER A 56 10.78 -2.48 6.58
CA SER A 56 9.95 -3.67 6.50
C SER A 56 9.92 -4.21 5.07
N ASN A 57 9.81 -5.54 4.96
CA ASN A 57 9.47 -6.17 3.69
C ASN A 57 7.97 -6.00 3.46
N LEU A 58 7.58 -5.72 2.22
CA LEU A 58 6.18 -5.65 1.85
C LEU A 58 5.55 -7.03 1.85
N GLU A 59 4.29 -7.10 2.27
CA GLU A 59 3.49 -8.31 2.34
C GLU A 59 2.28 -8.25 1.41
N HIS A 60 1.74 -9.43 1.07
CA HIS A 60 0.48 -9.53 0.34
C HIS A 60 -0.65 -8.85 1.12
N GLY A 61 -1.46 -8.08 0.40
CA GLY A 61 -2.62 -7.40 0.97
C GLY A 61 -2.31 -6.04 1.61
N GLU A 62 -1.04 -5.62 1.72
CA GLU A 62 -0.74 -4.27 2.18
C GLU A 62 -1.25 -3.20 1.21
N ILE A 63 -1.66 -2.05 1.74
CA ILE A 63 -2.09 -0.90 0.94
C ILE A 63 -0.91 0.08 0.85
N VAL A 64 -0.50 0.37 -0.38
CA VAL A 64 0.67 1.19 -0.68
C VAL A 64 0.28 2.40 -1.51
N ILE A 65 1.07 3.45 -1.39
CA ILE A 65 1.00 4.61 -2.27
C ILE A 65 2.14 4.49 -3.28
N ILE A 66 1.80 4.35 -4.55
CA ILE A 66 2.75 4.33 -5.66
C ILE A 66 2.74 5.68 -6.38
N LYS A 67 3.88 6.06 -6.93
CA LYS A 67 4.01 7.25 -7.77
C LYS A 67 4.03 6.82 -9.24
N GLU A 68 3.31 7.54 -10.08
CA GLU A 68 3.42 7.41 -11.53
C GLU A 68 4.80 7.90 -12.01
N GLU A 69 5.44 7.19 -12.95
CA GLU A 69 6.82 7.49 -13.35
C GLU A 69 6.98 8.90 -13.93
N ASP A 70 6.01 9.34 -14.75
CA ASP A 70 6.05 10.60 -15.50
C ASP A 70 5.09 11.69 -15.00
N GLU A 71 4.24 11.38 -14.01
CA GLU A 71 3.32 12.35 -13.41
C GLU A 71 3.66 12.64 -11.94
N SER A 72 3.30 13.83 -11.47
CA SER A 72 3.31 14.14 -10.02
C SER A 72 2.10 13.54 -9.29
N LYS A 73 1.60 12.39 -9.78
CA LYS A 73 0.39 11.75 -9.33
C LYS A 73 0.71 10.50 -8.52
N TYR A 74 -0.04 10.33 -7.45
CA TYR A 74 0.08 9.20 -6.54
C TYR A 74 -1.19 8.37 -6.59
N TYR A 75 -1.04 7.05 -6.54
CA TYR A 75 -2.14 6.10 -6.48
C TYR A 75 -2.05 5.27 -5.21
N VAL A 76 -3.17 5.14 -4.51
CA VAL A 76 -3.33 4.16 -3.44
C VAL A 76 -3.85 2.86 -4.03
N LYS A 77 -3.13 1.76 -3.82
CA LYS A 77 -3.44 0.42 -4.36
C LYS A 77 -3.07 -0.65 -3.34
N ARG A 78 -3.66 -1.84 -3.46
CA ARG A 78 -3.30 -3.02 -2.65
C ARG A 78 -2.26 -3.87 -3.36
N VAL A 79 -1.26 -4.36 -2.61
CA VAL A 79 -0.27 -5.31 -3.09
C VAL A 79 -0.91 -6.68 -3.27
N ILE A 80 -0.90 -7.17 -4.51
CA ILE A 80 -1.44 -8.47 -4.90
C ILE A 80 -0.32 -9.46 -5.22
N GLY A 81 0.82 -8.99 -5.73
CA GLY A 81 1.98 -9.82 -6.03
C GLY A 81 3.30 -9.17 -5.63
N LEU A 82 4.15 -9.97 -5.00
CA LEU A 82 5.50 -9.63 -4.59
C LEU A 82 6.54 -10.09 -5.64
N PRO A 83 7.80 -9.62 -5.57
CA PRO A 83 8.85 -10.09 -6.47
C PRO A 83 8.97 -11.61 -6.47
N GLY A 84 8.95 -12.22 -7.66
CA GLY A 84 9.05 -13.66 -7.84
C GLY A 84 7.70 -14.40 -7.89
N ASP A 85 6.61 -13.78 -7.44
CA ASP A 85 5.27 -14.37 -7.57
C ASP A 85 4.86 -14.54 -9.02
N VAL A 86 3.95 -15.48 -9.25
CA VAL A 86 3.28 -15.67 -10.53
C VAL A 86 1.81 -15.32 -10.39
N ILE A 87 1.38 -14.27 -11.08
CA ILE A 87 0.01 -13.76 -11.06
C ILE A 87 -0.73 -14.25 -12.29
N ASN A 88 -1.96 -14.73 -12.07
CA ASN A 88 -2.89 -15.10 -13.13
C ASN A 88 -4.29 -14.60 -12.75
N ILE A 89 -5.04 -14.00 -13.68
CA ILE A 89 -6.42 -13.59 -13.43
C ILE A 89 -7.29 -14.24 -14.49
N THR A 90 -8.22 -15.08 -14.03
CA THR A 90 -9.13 -15.83 -14.91
C THR A 90 -10.50 -15.96 -14.26
N ASN A 91 -11.55 -15.76 -15.06
CA ASN A 91 -12.95 -15.73 -14.61
C ASN A 91 -13.15 -14.81 -13.40
N GLY A 92 -12.55 -13.62 -13.47
CA GLY A 92 -12.56 -12.63 -12.40
C GLY A 92 -11.67 -12.96 -11.20
N SER A 93 -11.31 -14.23 -10.96
CA SER A 93 -10.54 -14.60 -9.78
C SER A 93 -9.04 -14.35 -9.96
N VAL A 94 -8.40 -13.81 -8.92
CA VAL A 94 -6.94 -13.65 -8.84
C VAL A 94 -6.31 -14.93 -8.28
N TYR A 95 -5.23 -15.37 -8.92
CA TYR A 95 -4.41 -16.50 -8.49
C TYR A 95 -2.97 -16.02 -8.30
N VAL A 96 -2.40 -16.32 -7.14
CA VAL A 96 -1.00 -16.05 -6.80
C VAL A 96 -0.31 -17.39 -6.62
N ASN A 97 0.72 -17.66 -7.44
CA ASN A 97 1.43 -18.93 -7.45
C ASN A 97 0.48 -20.14 -7.59
N ASP A 98 -0.47 -20.05 -8.54
CA ASP A 98 -1.50 -21.04 -8.84
C ASP A 98 -2.51 -21.32 -7.72
N LYS A 99 -2.48 -20.54 -6.63
CA LYS A 99 -3.47 -20.60 -5.55
C LYS A 99 -4.43 -19.44 -5.69
N LYS A 100 -5.73 -19.73 -5.62
CA LYS A 100 -6.76 -18.69 -5.60
C LYS A 100 -6.55 -17.82 -4.36
N GLN A 101 -6.46 -16.51 -4.57
CA GLN A 101 -6.35 -15.54 -3.49
C GLN A 101 -7.74 -15.31 -2.89
N GLU A 102 -7.82 -15.31 -1.56
CA GLU A 102 -9.04 -14.87 -0.86
C GLU A 102 -9.04 -13.35 -0.72
N GLU A 103 -10.06 -12.70 -1.27
CA GLU A 103 -10.12 -11.24 -1.40
C GLU A 103 -11.41 -10.69 -0.77
N PRO A 104 -11.57 -10.77 0.57
CA PRO A 104 -12.78 -10.33 1.26
C PRO A 104 -13.02 -8.82 1.17
N TYR A 105 -11.99 -8.07 0.76
CA TYR A 105 -12.01 -6.62 0.54
C TYR A 105 -12.57 -6.22 -0.83
N THR A 106 -12.93 -7.18 -1.69
CA THR A 106 -13.53 -6.90 -3.02
C THR A 106 -15.03 -7.17 -3.00
N ASN A 107 -15.79 -6.45 -3.82
CA ASN A 107 -17.20 -6.76 -4.01
C ASN A 107 -17.34 -7.99 -4.93
N LYS A 108 -17.82 -9.11 -4.35
CA LYS A 108 -17.91 -10.41 -5.01
C LYS A 108 -18.88 -10.43 -6.19
N ASP A 109 -19.87 -9.54 -6.20
CA ASP A 109 -20.90 -9.49 -7.25
C ASP A 109 -20.33 -8.97 -8.58
N LEU A 110 -19.20 -8.25 -8.55
CA LEU A 110 -18.55 -7.67 -9.73
C LEU A 110 -17.86 -8.72 -10.60
N PHE A 111 -17.48 -9.88 -10.06
CA PHE A 111 -16.80 -10.93 -10.82
C PHE A 111 -17.70 -11.58 -11.90
N ASN A 112 -19.02 -11.47 -11.76
CA ASN A 112 -19.97 -12.05 -12.71
C ASN A 112 -20.23 -11.15 -13.93
N ASN A 113 -19.87 -9.86 -13.89
CA ASN A 113 -20.30 -8.89 -14.90
C ASN A 113 -19.16 -8.06 -15.52
N THR A 114 -17.91 -8.27 -15.11
CA THR A 114 -16.79 -7.43 -15.55
C THR A 114 -16.00 -8.07 -16.68
N GLN A 115 -16.21 -7.53 -17.89
CA GLN A 115 -15.44 -7.88 -19.09
C GLN A 115 -13.95 -7.45 -19.01
N VAL A 116 -13.56 -6.70 -17.97
CA VAL A 116 -12.31 -5.93 -17.90
C VAL A 116 -11.06 -6.77 -17.58
N PHE A 117 -11.21 -7.94 -16.94
CA PHE A 117 -10.07 -8.85 -16.68
C PHE A 117 -10.31 -10.26 -17.23
N TYR A 118 -10.82 -10.35 -18.46
CA TYR A 118 -11.24 -11.65 -18.96
C TYR A 118 -10.11 -12.67 -19.08
N ASN A 119 -8.84 -12.27 -19.22
CA ASN A 119 -7.67 -13.15 -19.08
C ASN A 119 -6.37 -12.32 -18.93
N PHE A 120 -5.95 -12.02 -17.70
CA PHE A 120 -4.59 -11.53 -17.49
C PHE A 120 -3.62 -12.71 -17.64
N GLN A 121 -2.69 -12.62 -18.58
CA GLN A 121 -1.75 -13.70 -18.83
C GLN A 121 -0.91 -14.00 -17.59
N LYS A 122 -0.69 -15.31 -17.35
CA LYS A 122 0.16 -15.78 -16.26
C LYS A 122 1.54 -15.14 -16.35
N THR A 123 1.82 -14.21 -15.43
CA THR A 123 3.00 -13.35 -15.47
C THR A 123 3.79 -13.50 -14.19
N LYS A 124 5.10 -13.73 -14.31
CA LYS A 124 6.01 -13.71 -13.18
C LYS A 124 6.45 -12.28 -12.88
N ILE A 125 6.33 -11.87 -11.63
CA ILE A 125 6.70 -10.53 -11.19
C ILE A 125 8.23 -10.43 -11.11
N PRO A 126 8.87 -9.48 -11.82
CA PRO A 126 10.32 -9.32 -11.78
C PRO A 126 10.84 -8.93 -10.38
N PRO A 127 12.16 -9.09 -10.14
CA PRO A 127 12.81 -8.48 -8.99
C PRO A 127 12.50 -6.98 -8.90
N ASN A 128 12.33 -6.45 -7.69
CA ASN A 128 12.06 -5.04 -7.40
C ASN A 128 10.77 -4.47 -8.04
N LYS A 129 9.84 -5.32 -8.46
CA LYS A 129 8.51 -4.90 -8.93
C LYS A 129 7.42 -5.52 -8.08
N LEU A 130 6.29 -4.84 -8.03
CA LEU A 130 5.07 -5.29 -7.38
C LEU A 130 3.97 -5.38 -8.43
N PHE A 131 3.01 -6.28 -8.19
CA PHE A 131 1.72 -6.22 -8.86
C PHE A 131 0.71 -5.69 -7.86
N VAL A 132 0.02 -4.61 -8.21
CA VAL A 132 -0.94 -3.93 -7.34
C VAL A 132 -2.27 -3.74 -8.04
N MET A 133 -3.36 -3.75 -7.29
CA MET A 133 -4.71 -3.52 -7.81
C MET A 133 -5.52 -2.68 -6.82
N GLY A 134 -6.53 -1.99 -7.34
CA GLY A 134 -7.59 -1.40 -6.53
C GLY A 134 -8.54 -2.48 -6.01
N ASP A 135 -9.15 -2.22 -4.86
CA ASP A 135 -10.19 -3.10 -4.29
C ASP A 135 -11.48 -3.04 -5.12
N ASN A 136 -11.76 -1.90 -5.74
CA ASN A 136 -12.81 -1.75 -6.74
C ASN A 136 -12.26 -2.15 -8.11
N ARG A 137 -12.46 -3.42 -8.46
CA ARG A 137 -11.92 -4.01 -9.69
C ARG A 137 -12.44 -3.34 -10.97
N GLU A 138 -13.63 -2.77 -10.97
CA GLU A 138 -14.19 -2.10 -12.15
C GLU A 138 -13.47 -0.80 -12.53
N LEU A 139 -12.89 -0.14 -11.53
CA LEU A 139 -12.27 1.18 -11.65
C LEU A 139 -10.77 1.14 -11.39
N SER A 140 -10.19 -0.08 -11.32
CA SER A 140 -8.81 -0.31 -10.92
C SER A 140 -7.81 -0.11 -12.04
#